data_AF-A0A0U1L5N9-F1
#
_entry.id   AF-A0A0U1L5N9-F1
#
_cell.length_a   1.000
_cell.length_b   1.000
_cell.length_c   1.000
_cell.angle_alpha   90.00
_cell.angle_beta   90.00
_cell.angle_gamma   90.00
#
_symmetry.space_group_name_H-M   'P 1'
#
loop_
_entity.id
_entity.type
_entity.pdbx_description
1 polymer ?
#
loop_
_entity_poly.entity_id
_entity_poly.type
_entity_poly.pdbx_seq_one_letter_code
_entity_poly.pdbx_strand_id
1 'polypeptide(L)'
;MPKKIVGVLLILSCLLVSVNIAWAGQATDKGYLFWNAVTKKMSQESWKMMGAKPENIIVLTNSSYVKFGDYSPQATIDGLSKETGCTVGKGNLLEVHAARTNPLWFVLYDKESGKSVYCVVNKEKAMELLDKGVTDLKGVSSRDLFSKIVCENIKADYLFAHAQAWDNKTKEKVFDGNEFRIVTIVNAAAKGAPVDFMNGVLYHDHFCPGVTSGYLLANFLEREMPLRSASESYFIISAPVWCKEDALQTVLNTTPGKSGMAILPMNAKSKEQLLPEAKNLAGIYFRTDRKTKKSEALVLTFDFAKGAALSGLDKQNLFEWEKKVKTVLWELDNLDKPELFITVLKRFELQEGETPMSYVQPGVNPLAKLGLVVKE
;
A
#
# COMPACT_ATOMS: atom_id res chain seq x y z
N MET A 1 49.19 -51.42 -26.16
CA MET A 1 48.63 -50.93 -27.44
C MET A 1 47.53 -51.90 -27.87
N PRO A 2 46.36 -51.52 -28.43
CA PRO A 2 45.77 -50.19 -28.64
C PRO A 2 44.32 -50.04 -28.09
N LYS A 3 43.85 -48.78 -28.15
CA LYS A 3 42.55 -48.18 -27.77
C LYS A 3 41.34 -48.73 -28.56
N LYS A 4 40.12 -48.71 -27.97
CA LYS A 4 38.84 -48.22 -28.57
C LYS A 4 37.84 -47.85 -27.43
N ILE A 5 37.54 -46.56 -27.18
CA ILE A 5 36.42 -45.74 -27.70
C ILE A 5 35.08 -46.12 -27.01
N VAL A 6 34.68 -45.43 -25.94
CA VAL A 6 33.76 -44.27 -25.88
C VAL A 6 32.40 -44.52 -26.54
N GLY A 7 31.36 -44.51 -25.70
CA GLY A 7 29.96 -44.39 -26.08
C GLY A 7 29.20 -43.67 -24.97
N VAL A 8 29.46 -42.37 -24.82
CA VAL A 8 28.64 -41.47 -23.98
C VAL A 8 27.33 -41.23 -24.72
N LEU A 9 26.22 -41.76 -24.18
CA LEU A 9 24.87 -41.36 -24.58
C LEU A 9 24.64 -39.93 -24.07
N LEU A 10 24.94 -38.94 -24.91
CA LEU A 10 24.47 -37.58 -24.72
C LEU A 10 23.08 -37.50 -25.38
N ILE A 11 22.03 -37.68 -24.57
CA ILE A 11 20.66 -37.37 -24.97
C ILE A 11 20.60 -35.86 -25.13
N LEU A 12 20.63 -35.43 -26.39
CA LEU A 12 20.38 -34.07 -26.83
C LEU A 12 18.87 -33.80 -26.68
N SER A 13 18.37 -33.65 -25.45
CA SER A 13 17.08 -32.99 -25.25
C SER A 13 17.32 -31.50 -25.39
N CYS A 14 17.14 -31.01 -26.62
CA CYS A 14 16.93 -29.60 -26.90
C CYS A 14 15.76 -29.13 -26.01
N LEU A 15 16.11 -28.58 -24.85
CA LEU A 15 15.28 -27.68 -24.08
C LEU A 15 14.93 -26.52 -25.02
N LEU A 16 13.79 -26.67 -25.69
CA LEU A 16 12.96 -25.56 -26.13
C LEU A 16 12.60 -24.77 -24.87
N VAL A 17 13.54 -23.97 -24.38
CA VAL A 17 13.21 -22.83 -23.55
C VAL A 17 12.49 -21.90 -24.50
N SER A 18 11.16 -22.03 -24.54
CA SER A 18 10.30 -20.93 -24.95
C SER A 18 10.66 -19.79 -24.01
N VAL A 19 11.54 -18.92 -24.49
CA VAL A 19 11.77 -17.63 -23.88
C VAL A 19 10.46 -16.89 -24.08
N ASN A 20 9.53 -17.06 -23.15
CA ASN A 20 8.41 -16.16 -22.98
C ASN A 20 9.01 -14.85 -22.46
N ILE A 21 9.67 -14.11 -23.35
CA ILE A 21 9.99 -12.72 -23.13
C ILE A 21 8.61 -12.07 -22.98
N ALA A 22 8.26 -11.68 -21.76
CA ALA A 22 7.11 -10.85 -21.50
C ALA A 22 7.38 -9.49 -22.16
N TRP A 23 7.10 -9.40 -23.46
CA TRP A 23 7.02 -8.13 -24.16
C TRP A 23 5.83 -7.40 -23.55
N ALA A 24 6.11 -6.30 -22.86
CA ALA A 24 5.09 -5.29 -22.59
C ALA A 24 4.44 -4.94 -23.94
N GLY A 25 3.13 -5.19 -24.07
CA GLY A 25 2.41 -5.09 -25.34
C GLY A 25 2.69 -3.76 -26.03
N GLN A 26 3.16 -3.81 -27.27
CA GLN A 26 3.35 -2.63 -28.11
C GLN A 26 2.02 -1.88 -28.31
N ALA A 27 2.10 -0.60 -28.70
CA ALA A 27 0.95 0.24 -29.05
C ALA A 27 0.04 -0.31 -30.18
N THR A 28 0.44 -1.42 -30.83
CA THR A 28 -0.30 -2.15 -31.86
C THR A 28 -0.97 -3.44 -31.35
N ASP A 29 -0.76 -3.82 -30.08
CA ASP A 29 -1.45 -4.94 -29.44
C ASP A 29 -2.94 -4.62 -29.28
N LYS A 30 -3.81 -5.55 -29.68
CA LYS A 30 -5.26 -5.40 -29.56
C LYS A 30 -5.69 -5.16 -28.11
N GLY A 31 -5.04 -5.84 -27.15
CA GLY A 31 -5.30 -5.64 -25.73
C GLY A 31 -4.95 -4.22 -25.28
N TYR A 32 -3.79 -3.72 -25.73
CA TYR A 32 -3.36 -2.35 -25.43
C TYR A 32 -4.37 -1.30 -25.94
N LEU A 33 -4.83 -1.44 -27.18
CA LEU A 33 -5.82 -0.55 -27.78
C LEU A 33 -7.18 -0.64 -27.07
N PHE A 34 -7.64 -1.84 -26.74
CA PHE A 34 -8.87 -2.06 -25.99
C PHE A 34 -8.88 -1.30 -24.66
N TRP A 35 -7.81 -1.44 -23.86
CA TRP A 35 -7.72 -0.79 -22.55
C TRP A 35 -7.59 0.75 -22.64
N ASN A 36 -6.95 1.26 -23.70
CA ASN A 36 -7.00 2.68 -24.03
C ASN A 36 -8.42 3.14 -24.38
N ALA A 37 -9.19 2.34 -25.11
CA ALA A 37 -10.59 2.65 -25.39
C ALA A 37 -11.45 2.65 -24.12
N VAL A 38 -11.23 1.71 -23.19
CA VAL A 38 -11.94 1.63 -21.90
C VAL A 38 -11.75 2.92 -21.11
N THR A 39 -10.51 3.40 -20.98
CA THR A 39 -10.19 4.63 -20.22
C THR A 39 -10.73 5.89 -20.88
N LYS A 40 -10.69 5.98 -22.21
CA LYS A 40 -11.34 7.07 -22.95
C LYS A 40 -12.83 7.13 -22.65
N LYS A 41 -13.53 5.99 -22.72
CA LYS A 41 -14.96 5.92 -22.45
C LYS A 41 -15.30 6.24 -20.99
N MET A 42 -14.53 5.70 -20.06
CA MET A 42 -14.65 6.00 -18.62
C MET A 42 -14.50 7.51 -18.36
N SER A 43 -13.49 8.14 -18.97
CA SER A 43 -13.23 9.58 -18.81
C SER A 43 -14.36 10.42 -19.40
N GLN A 44 -14.86 10.08 -20.59
CA GLN A 44 -15.99 10.76 -21.22
C GLN A 44 -17.26 10.73 -20.35
N GLU A 45 -17.61 9.58 -19.79
CA GLU A 45 -18.74 9.48 -18.85
C GLU A 45 -18.47 10.27 -17.57
N SER A 46 -17.24 10.24 -17.07
CA SER A 46 -16.87 11.01 -15.87
C SER A 46 -17.05 12.51 -16.07
N TRP A 47 -16.59 13.06 -17.21
CA TRP A 47 -16.78 14.48 -17.53
C TRP A 47 -18.24 14.85 -17.67
N LYS A 48 -19.06 13.97 -18.26
CA LYS A 48 -20.51 14.19 -18.37
C LYS A 48 -21.17 14.26 -16.98
N MET A 49 -20.79 13.37 -16.06
CA MET A 49 -21.33 13.37 -14.69
C MET A 49 -20.83 14.55 -13.86
N MET A 50 -19.60 15.00 -14.08
CA MET A 50 -19.04 16.17 -13.40
C MET A 50 -19.55 17.50 -14.00
N GLY A 51 -19.99 17.49 -15.26
CA GLY A 51 -20.47 18.63 -16.05
C GLY A 51 -19.44 19.12 -17.08
N ALA A 52 -18.16 18.99 -16.77
CA ALA A 52 -17.03 19.25 -17.66
C ALA A 52 -15.79 18.47 -17.17
N LYS A 53 -14.72 18.49 -17.96
CA LYS A 53 -13.40 18.00 -17.51
C LYS A 53 -12.80 19.00 -16.51
N PRO A 54 -12.50 18.60 -15.25
CA PRO A 54 -11.83 19.47 -14.30
C PRO A 54 -10.36 19.74 -14.68
N GLU A 55 -9.80 20.83 -14.18
CA GLU A 55 -8.38 21.17 -14.40
C GLU A 55 -7.47 20.44 -13.40
N ASN A 56 -7.90 20.31 -12.14
CA ASN A 56 -7.10 19.78 -11.04
C ASN A 56 -7.62 18.41 -10.60
N ILE A 57 -7.12 17.35 -11.24
CA ILE A 57 -7.60 15.98 -11.05
C ILE A 57 -6.59 15.11 -10.31
N ILE A 58 -7.11 14.27 -9.41
CA ILE A 58 -6.42 13.09 -8.88
C ILE A 58 -7.12 11.86 -9.44
N VAL A 59 -6.34 10.91 -9.95
CA VAL A 59 -6.83 9.64 -10.47
C VAL A 59 -6.35 8.51 -9.56
N LEU A 60 -7.24 7.63 -9.11
CA LEU A 60 -6.86 6.38 -8.45
C LEU A 60 -7.30 5.20 -9.32
N THR A 61 -6.49 4.15 -9.34
CA THR A 61 -6.86 2.88 -9.96
C THR A 61 -6.02 1.74 -9.42
N ASN A 62 -6.52 0.51 -9.49
CA ASN A 62 -5.76 -0.71 -9.20
C ASN A 62 -5.30 -1.45 -10.47
N SER A 63 -5.33 -0.79 -11.63
CA SER A 63 -5.16 -1.41 -12.94
C SER A 63 -3.80 -2.08 -13.18
N SER A 64 -2.75 -1.65 -12.48
CA SER A 64 -1.42 -2.27 -12.58
C SER A 64 -1.32 -3.62 -11.87
N TYR A 65 -2.31 -3.97 -11.04
CA TYR A 65 -2.26 -5.17 -10.21
C TYR A 65 -3.26 -6.25 -10.63
N VAL A 66 -4.43 -5.87 -11.13
CA VAL A 66 -5.51 -6.81 -11.45
C VAL A 66 -5.34 -7.50 -12.79
N LYS A 67 -6.02 -8.64 -12.98
CA LYS A 67 -5.98 -9.44 -14.21
C LYS A 67 -7.36 -9.81 -14.76
N PHE A 68 -7.44 -9.89 -16.08
CA PHE A 68 -8.61 -10.31 -16.85
C PHE A 68 -8.21 -11.56 -17.64
N GLY A 69 -8.29 -12.73 -17.02
CA GLY A 69 -7.72 -13.95 -17.59
C GLY A 69 -6.21 -13.78 -17.83
N ASP A 70 -5.79 -13.97 -19.06
CA ASP A 70 -4.40 -13.75 -19.50
C ASP A 70 -4.11 -12.29 -19.88
N TYR A 71 -5.15 -11.44 -19.97
CA TYR A 71 -5.00 -10.02 -20.30
C TYR A 71 -4.63 -9.18 -19.07
N SER A 72 -3.75 -8.21 -19.30
CA SER A 72 -3.37 -7.18 -18.33
C SER A 72 -4.04 -5.84 -18.70
N PRO A 73 -4.74 -5.16 -17.77
CA PRO A 73 -5.27 -3.83 -17.99
C PRO A 73 -4.24 -2.71 -17.82
N GLN A 74 -2.93 -3.01 -17.74
CA GLN A 74 -1.89 -2.01 -17.48
C GLN A 74 -1.87 -0.85 -18.50
N ALA A 75 -2.26 -1.10 -19.76
CA ALA A 75 -2.40 -0.05 -20.79
C ALA A 75 -3.44 1.03 -20.44
N THR A 76 -4.30 0.79 -19.45
CA THR A 76 -5.15 1.83 -18.88
C THR A 76 -4.36 2.96 -18.22
N ILE A 77 -3.14 2.72 -17.71
CA ILE A 77 -2.30 3.78 -17.11
C ILE A 77 -1.94 4.85 -18.15
N ASP A 78 -1.56 4.44 -19.36
CA ASP A 78 -1.27 5.34 -20.47
C ASP A 78 -2.53 6.06 -20.94
N GLY A 79 -3.64 5.32 -21.05
CA GLY A 79 -4.94 5.88 -21.41
C GLY A 79 -5.43 6.93 -20.41
N LEU A 80 -5.35 6.65 -19.11
CA LEU A 80 -5.65 7.61 -18.05
C LEU A 80 -4.77 8.85 -18.17
N SER A 81 -3.48 8.67 -18.39
CA SER A 81 -2.53 9.78 -18.55
C SER A 81 -2.89 10.66 -19.74
N LYS A 82 -3.26 10.05 -20.87
CA LYS A 82 -3.70 10.75 -22.08
C LYS A 82 -4.99 11.54 -21.87
N GLU A 83 -5.99 10.92 -21.25
CA GLU A 83 -7.34 11.51 -21.14
C GLU A 83 -7.43 12.55 -20.02
N THR A 84 -6.66 12.38 -18.94
CA THR A 84 -6.69 13.27 -17.77
C THR A 84 -5.53 14.26 -17.73
N GLY A 85 -4.34 13.90 -18.23
CA GLY A 85 -3.10 14.64 -18.04
C GLY A 85 -2.37 14.33 -16.72
N CYS A 86 -2.95 13.47 -15.88
CA CYS A 86 -2.35 12.96 -14.65
C CYS A 86 -1.25 11.96 -14.97
N THR A 87 -0.21 11.90 -14.14
CA THR A 87 0.89 10.93 -14.32
C THR A 87 1.44 10.52 -12.96
N VAL A 88 2.08 9.36 -12.89
CA VAL A 88 2.74 8.88 -11.67
C VAL A 88 3.78 9.91 -11.19
N GLY A 89 4.59 10.46 -12.10
CA GLY A 89 5.62 11.46 -11.75
C GLY A 89 5.08 12.80 -11.23
N LYS A 90 3.83 13.16 -11.58
CA LYS A 90 3.14 14.33 -11.01
C LYS A 90 2.51 14.04 -9.65
N GLY A 91 2.51 12.78 -9.19
CA GLY A 91 1.87 12.38 -7.93
C GLY A 91 0.34 12.48 -7.94
N ASN A 92 -0.29 12.48 -9.13
CA ASN A 92 -1.74 12.61 -9.27
C ASN A 92 -2.40 11.52 -10.12
N LEU A 93 -1.64 10.51 -10.54
CA LEU A 93 -2.14 9.19 -10.96
C LEU A 93 -1.61 8.17 -9.95
N LEU A 94 -2.51 7.66 -9.12
CA LEU A 94 -2.21 6.88 -7.94
C LEU A 94 -2.60 5.42 -8.16
N GLU A 95 -1.60 4.55 -8.22
CA GLU A 95 -1.79 3.12 -8.42
C GLU A 95 -1.94 2.43 -7.07
N VAL A 96 -3.15 1.97 -6.77
CA VAL A 96 -3.48 1.33 -5.49
C VAL A 96 -3.27 -0.18 -5.59
N HIS A 97 -2.45 -0.74 -4.71
CA HIS A 97 -2.18 -2.18 -4.67
C HIS A 97 -3.47 -2.99 -4.51
N ALA A 98 -3.55 -4.12 -5.21
CA ALA A 98 -4.69 -5.02 -5.12
C ALA A 98 -4.28 -6.47 -5.40
N ALA A 99 -5.10 -7.42 -4.96
CA ALA A 99 -4.97 -8.79 -5.42
C ALA A 99 -5.34 -8.88 -6.92
N ARG A 100 -4.67 -9.80 -7.64
CA ARG A 100 -4.87 -10.00 -9.09
C ARG A 100 -6.32 -10.32 -9.47
N THR A 101 -7.08 -10.87 -8.54
CA THR A 101 -8.47 -11.30 -8.70
C THR A 101 -9.48 -10.20 -8.43
N ASN A 102 -9.08 -9.06 -7.87
CA ASN A 102 -10.00 -7.98 -7.54
C ASN A 102 -10.64 -7.37 -8.80
N PRO A 103 -11.85 -6.77 -8.68
CA PRO A 103 -12.42 -5.97 -9.75
C PRO A 103 -11.50 -4.81 -10.14
N LEU A 104 -11.45 -4.48 -11.44
CA LEU A 104 -10.79 -3.27 -11.94
C LEU A 104 -11.70 -2.07 -11.73
N TRP A 105 -11.16 -1.04 -11.12
CA TRP A 105 -11.88 0.20 -10.89
C TRP A 105 -11.02 1.45 -11.14
N PHE A 106 -11.71 2.57 -11.34
CA PHE A 106 -11.13 3.89 -11.53
C PHE A 106 -11.85 4.90 -10.65
N VAL A 107 -11.11 5.88 -10.13
CA VAL A 107 -11.65 7.08 -9.49
C VAL A 107 -11.04 8.30 -10.16
N LEU A 108 -11.87 9.22 -10.62
CA LEU A 108 -11.46 10.56 -11.04
C LEU A 108 -12.01 11.54 -10.02
N TYR A 109 -11.14 12.29 -9.34
CA TYR A 109 -11.49 13.25 -8.29
C TYR A 109 -11.10 14.66 -8.70
N ASP A 110 -12.06 15.58 -8.72
CA ASP A 110 -11.84 17.02 -8.86
C ASP A 110 -11.50 17.64 -7.50
N LYS A 111 -10.28 18.16 -7.37
CA LYS A 111 -9.81 18.78 -6.12
C LYS A 111 -10.62 20.02 -5.73
N GLU A 112 -11.13 20.76 -6.71
CA GLU A 112 -11.82 22.02 -6.45
C GLU A 112 -13.22 21.77 -5.90
N SER A 113 -14.07 21.10 -6.69
CA SER A 113 -15.47 20.84 -6.32
C SER A 113 -15.65 19.69 -5.32
N GLY A 114 -14.67 18.78 -5.22
CA GLY A 114 -14.78 17.55 -4.45
C GLY A 114 -15.55 16.43 -5.14
N LYS A 115 -16.09 16.66 -6.35
CA LYS A 115 -16.77 15.63 -7.13
C LYS A 115 -15.81 14.52 -7.53
N SER A 116 -16.28 13.29 -7.37
CA SER A 116 -15.53 12.07 -7.65
C SER A 116 -16.40 11.11 -8.43
N VAL A 117 -15.92 10.63 -9.57
CA VAL A 117 -16.57 9.56 -10.32
C VAL A 117 -15.84 8.25 -10.06
N TYR A 118 -16.56 7.26 -9.56
CA TYR A 118 -16.09 5.89 -9.34
C TYR A 118 -16.70 4.97 -10.39
N CYS A 119 -15.84 4.22 -11.08
CA CYS A 119 -16.21 3.30 -12.16
C CYS A 119 -15.65 1.91 -11.89
N VAL A 120 -16.45 0.86 -12.04
CA VAL A 120 -16.01 -0.55 -11.99
C VAL A 120 -16.24 -1.21 -13.33
N VAL A 121 -15.22 -1.84 -13.89
CA VAL A 121 -15.32 -2.54 -15.17
C VAL A 121 -16.07 -3.86 -15.00
N ASN A 122 -17.07 -4.09 -15.84
CA ASN A 122 -17.75 -5.38 -15.93
C ASN A 122 -16.76 -6.41 -16.50
N LYS A 123 -16.32 -7.34 -15.64
CA LYS A 123 -15.29 -8.32 -15.98
C LYS A 123 -15.70 -9.24 -17.13
N GLU A 124 -16.91 -9.78 -17.07
CA GLU A 124 -17.43 -10.70 -18.08
C GLU A 124 -17.53 -10.01 -19.43
N LYS A 125 -18.09 -8.79 -19.46
CA LYS A 125 -18.22 -8.03 -20.70
C LYS A 125 -16.87 -7.65 -21.29
N ALA A 126 -15.92 -7.23 -20.47
CA ALA A 126 -14.58 -6.89 -20.93
C ALA A 126 -13.83 -8.10 -21.50
N MET A 127 -13.91 -9.26 -20.82
CA MET A 127 -13.36 -10.53 -21.32
C MET A 127 -13.95 -10.92 -22.67
N GLU A 128 -15.29 -10.87 -22.81
CA GLU A 128 -15.97 -11.18 -24.07
C GLU A 128 -15.47 -10.32 -25.24
N LEU A 129 -15.25 -9.02 -25.00
CA LEU A 129 -14.76 -8.08 -26.01
C LEU A 129 -13.28 -8.30 -26.34
N LEU A 130 -12.45 -8.58 -25.32
CA LEU A 130 -11.03 -8.91 -25.49
C LEU A 130 -10.84 -10.19 -26.30
N ASP A 131 -11.59 -11.24 -26.01
CA ASP A 131 -11.53 -12.52 -26.73
C ASP A 131 -11.98 -12.38 -28.19
N LYS A 132 -12.90 -11.45 -28.47
CA LYS A 132 -13.28 -11.06 -29.83
C LYS A 132 -12.25 -10.17 -30.54
N GLY A 133 -11.18 -9.77 -29.85
CA GLY A 133 -10.14 -8.89 -30.38
C GLY A 133 -10.63 -7.47 -30.69
N VAL A 134 -11.64 -6.99 -29.96
CA VAL A 134 -12.18 -5.63 -30.09
C VAL A 134 -11.12 -4.62 -29.65
N THR A 135 -10.88 -3.60 -30.46
CA THR A 135 -9.85 -2.57 -30.20
C THR A 135 -10.42 -1.16 -30.00
N ASP A 136 -11.67 -0.94 -30.41
CA ASP A 136 -12.43 0.27 -30.12
C ASP A 136 -13.79 -0.09 -29.50
N LEU A 137 -14.37 0.82 -28.74
CA LEU A 137 -15.63 0.58 -28.03
C LEU A 137 -16.82 1.30 -28.69
N LYS A 138 -16.76 1.55 -30.01
CA LYS A 138 -17.88 2.16 -30.73
C LYS A 138 -19.09 1.24 -30.64
N GLY A 139 -20.25 1.80 -30.30
CA GLY A 139 -21.51 1.06 -30.17
C GLY A 139 -21.65 0.22 -28.90
N VAL A 140 -20.60 0.03 -28.10
CA VAL A 140 -20.73 -0.56 -26.76
C VAL A 140 -21.32 0.52 -25.85
N SER A 141 -22.35 0.24 -25.05
CA SER A 141 -22.88 1.22 -24.10
C SER A 141 -22.02 1.29 -22.82
N SER A 142 -22.01 2.42 -22.11
CA SER A 142 -21.27 2.55 -20.84
C SER A 142 -21.86 1.65 -19.75
N ARG A 143 -23.18 1.43 -19.77
CA ARG A 143 -23.88 0.53 -18.83
C ARG A 143 -23.50 -0.94 -19.01
N ASP A 144 -23.15 -1.36 -20.23
CA ASP A 144 -22.69 -2.74 -20.46
C ASP A 144 -21.24 -2.93 -20.02
N LEU A 145 -20.39 -1.92 -20.25
CA LEU A 145 -18.96 -2.00 -19.98
C LEU A 145 -18.62 -1.82 -18.50
N PHE A 146 -19.39 -1.02 -17.77
CA PHE A 146 -19.15 -0.73 -16.37
C PHE A 146 -20.28 -1.29 -15.52
N SER A 147 -19.96 -2.17 -14.58
CA SER A 147 -20.95 -2.73 -13.64
C SER A 147 -21.40 -1.69 -12.61
N LYS A 148 -20.60 -0.63 -12.40
CA LYS A 148 -20.97 0.52 -11.58
C LYS A 148 -20.33 1.79 -12.12
N ILE A 149 -21.11 2.87 -12.12
CA ILE A 149 -20.65 4.24 -12.36
C ILE A 149 -21.46 5.15 -11.42
N VAL A 150 -20.79 5.85 -10.51
CA VAL A 150 -21.43 6.75 -9.54
C VAL A 150 -20.60 8.03 -9.38
N CYS A 151 -21.26 9.15 -9.11
CA CYS A 151 -20.60 10.44 -8.86
C CYS A 151 -20.98 10.96 -7.48
N GLU A 152 -19.99 11.25 -6.65
CA GLU A 152 -20.16 11.66 -5.26
C GLU A 152 -19.23 12.81 -4.89
N ASN A 153 -19.61 13.65 -3.93
CA ASN A 153 -18.69 14.62 -3.35
C ASN A 153 -17.98 13.99 -2.15
N ILE A 154 -16.66 13.82 -2.23
CA ILE A 154 -15.86 13.12 -1.22
C ILE A 154 -14.76 13.98 -0.61
N LYS A 155 -14.82 15.30 -0.81
CA LYS A 155 -13.92 16.24 -0.14
C LYS A 155 -14.19 16.21 1.37
N ALA A 156 -13.13 16.07 2.17
CA ALA A 156 -13.25 15.82 3.62
C ALA A 156 -14.18 16.81 4.33
N ASP A 157 -14.00 18.12 4.14
CA ASP A 157 -14.82 19.15 4.79
C ASP A 157 -16.30 19.04 4.40
N TYR A 158 -16.58 18.70 3.14
CA TYR A 158 -17.95 18.47 2.68
C TYR A 158 -18.55 17.23 3.36
N LEU A 159 -17.80 16.13 3.43
CA LEU A 159 -18.25 14.91 4.11
C LEU A 159 -18.55 15.16 5.59
N PHE A 160 -17.70 15.91 6.29
CA PHE A 160 -17.91 16.24 7.70
C PHE A 160 -19.12 17.14 7.91
N ALA A 161 -19.34 18.12 7.03
CA ALA A 161 -20.53 18.96 7.07
C ALA A 161 -21.84 18.20 6.76
N HIS A 162 -21.74 17.05 6.09
CA HIS A 162 -22.88 16.23 5.67
C HIS A 162 -22.78 14.79 6.20
N ALA A 163 -22.28 14.63 7.43
CA ALA A 163 -21.85 13.34 7.95
C ALA A 163 -22.95 12.26 7.93
N GLN A 164 -24.19 12.58 8.30
CA GLN A 164 -25.29 11.62 8.27
C GLN A 164 -25.62 11.12 6.86
N ALA A 165 -25.55 12.01 5.86
CA ALA A 165 -25.81 11.64 4.47
C ALA A 165 -24.70 10.73 3.94
N TRP A 166 -23.45 11.00 4.28
CA TRP A 166 -22.33 10.13 3.92
C TRP A 166 -22.36 8.80 4.67
N ASP A 167 -22.76 8.79 5.96
CA ASP A 167 -22.93 7.56 6.73
C ASP A 167 -23.91 6.60 6.05
N ASN A 168 -25.04 7.11 5.54
CA ASN A 168 -25.98 6.30 4.75
C ASN A 168 -25.30 5.70 3.50
N LYS A 169 -24.51 6.49 2.77
CA LYS A 169 -23.80 6.04 1.56
C LYS A 169 -22.72 5.00 1.85
N THR A 170 -22.03 5.11 2.99
CA THR A 170 -21.07 4.09 3.43
C THR A 170 -21.75 2.76 3.76
N LYS A 171 -22.93 2.80 4.41
CA LYS A 171 -23.75 1.61 4.67
C LYS A 171 -24.28 0.97 3.39
N GLU A 172 -24.67 1.78 2.41
CA GLU A 172 -25.10 1.34 1.08
C GLU A 172 -23.96 0.83 0.20
N LYS A 173 -22.71 1.00 0.63
CA LYS A 173 -21.51 0.66 -0.14
C LYS A 173 -21.51 1.31 -1.53
N VAL A 174 -21.69 2.63 -1.56
CA VAL A 174 -21.73 3.40 -2.82
C VAL A 174 -20.51 3.11 -3.71
N PHE A 175 -19.35 2.81 -3.13
CA PHE A 175 -18.11 2.42 -3.82
C PHE A 175 -17.72 0.94 -3.63
N ASP A 176 -18.70 0.06 -3.45
CA ASP A 176 -18.50 -1.40 -3.29
C ASP A 176 -17.60 -1.78 -2.11
N GLY A 177 -17.60 -0.99 -1.03
CA GLY A 177 -16.73 -1.22 0.13
C GLY A 177 -15.38 -0.49 0.04
N ASN A 178 -15.12 0.28 -1.02
CA ASN A 178 -13.90 1.09 -1.16
C ASN A 178 -14.04 2.50 -0.56
N GLU A 179 -15.11 2.80 0.20
CA GLU A 179 -15.38 4.15 0.69
C GLU A 179 -14.22 4.69 1.52
N PHE A 180 -13.77 3.91 2.52
CA PHE A 180 -12.65 4.32 3.37
C PHE A 180 -11.34 4.45 2.58
N ARG A 181 -11.04 3.47 1.72
CA ARG A 181 -9.86 3.48 0.84
C ARG A 181 -9.79 4.73 -0.03
N ILE A 182 -10.85 4.99 -0.78
CA ILE A 182 -10.87 6.07 -1.76
C ILE A 182 -10.82 7.41 -1.02
N VAL A 183 -11.73 7.64 -0.07
CA VAL A 183 -11.83 8.91 0.67
C VAL A 183 -10.51 9.27 1.34
N THR A 184 -9.85 8.31 2.00
CA THR A 184 -8.61 8.62 2.72
C THR A 184 -7.44 8.90 1.78
N ILE A 185 -7.26 8.10 0.71
CA ILE A 185 -6.17 8.30 -0.26
C ILE A 185 -6.32 9.62 -1.02
N VAL A 186 -7.51 9.92 -1.59
CA VAL A 186 -7.69 11.16 -2.37
C VAL A 186 -7.51 12.40 -1.51
N ASN A 187 -8.02 12.41 -0.27
CA ASN A 187 -7.89 13.59 0.59
C ASN A 187 -6.45 13.77 1.10
N ALA A 188 -5.70 12.68 1.35
CA ALA A 188 -4.28 12.78 1.66
C ALA A 188 -3.47 13.36 0.48
N ALA A 189 -3.68 12.84 -0.72
CA ALA A 189 -3.02 13.35 -1.93
C ALA A 189 -3.42 14.80 -2.24
N ALA A 190 -4.70 15.15 -2.09
CA ALA A 190 -5.19 16.52 -2.29
C ALA A 190 -4.57 17.52 -1.30
N LYS A 191 -4.28 17.06 -0.08
CA LYS A 191 -3.60 17.82 0.98
C LYS A 191 -2.07 17.91 0.80
N GLY A 192 -1.51 17.23 -0.19
CA GLY A 192 -0.08 17.28 -0.48
C GLY A 192 0.76 16.37 0.41
N ALA A 193 0.21 15.19 0.77
CA ALA A 193 0.96 14.18 1.50
C ALA A 193 2.31 13.83 0.83
N PRO A 194 3.40 13.60 1.61
CA PRO A 194 4.70 13.25 1.06
C PRO A 194 4.67 12.03 0.14
N VAL A 195 5.47 12.03 -0.93
CA VAL A 195 5.44 10.97 -1.96
C VAL A 195 5.85 9.61 -1.40
N ASP A 196 6.89 9.57 -0.58
CA ASP A 196 7.37 8.39 0.13
C ASP A 196 6.33 7.84 1.12
N PHE A 197 5.61 8.71 1.82
CA PHE A 197 4.46 8.32 2.63
C PHE A 197 3.33 7.72 1.78
N MET A 198 2.99 8.39 0.67
CA MET A 198 1.95 7.91 -0.25
C MET A 198 2.31 6.56 -0.88
N ASN A 199 3.59 6.27 -1.13
CA ASN A 199 4.02 4.95 -1.59
C ASN A 199 3.64 3.84 -0.60
N GLY A 200 3.84 4.08 0.71
CA GLY A 200 3.41 3.16 1.76
C GLY A 200 1.89 2.98 1.82
N VAL A 201 1.14 4.07 1.72
CA VAL A 201 -0.33 4.07 1.66
C VAL A 201 -0.86 3.28 0.45
N LEU A 202 -0.30 3.55 -0.74
CA LEU A 202 -0.72 2.91 -1.99
C LEU A 202 -0.37 1.42 -2.01
N TYR A 203 0.78 1.05 -1.44
CA TYR A 203 1.17 -0.35 -1.28
C TYR A 203 0.28 -1.09 -0.26
N HIS A 204 -0.05 -0.45 0.86
CA HIS A 204 -0.96 -1.01 1.87
C HIS A 204 -2.41 -1.08 1.39
N ASP A 205 -2.76 -0.33 0.34
CA ASP A 205 -4.07 -0.23 -0.31
C ASP A 205 -5.09 0.72 0.32
N HIS A 206 -4.78 1.33 1.47
CA HIS A 206 -5.60 2.37 2.08
C HIS A 206 -4.78 3.18 3.11
N PHE A 207 -5.24 4.38 3.45
CA PHE A 207 -4.59 5.20 4.48
C PHE A 207 -5.26 4.98 5.84
N CYS A 208 -4.51 4.41 6.79
CA CYS A 208 -4.94 4.18 8.17
C CYS A 208 -3.84 4.55 9.19
N PRO A 209 -4.20 4.69 10.49
CA PRO A 209 -3.22 4.98 11.55
C PRO A 209 -2.06 4.00 11.63
N GLY A 210 -2.31 2.73 11.27
CA GLY A 210 -1.26 1.71 11.24
C GLY A 210 -0.17 2.03 10.20
N VAL A 211 -0.53 2.49 9.01
CA VAL A 211 0.45 2.92 7.99
C VAL A 211 1.19 4.16 8.44
N THR A 212 0.46 5.15 9.01
CA THR A 212 1.07 6.34 9.62
C THR A 212 2.14 5.96 10.64
N SER A 213 1.82 5.01 11.54
CA SER A 213 2.75 4.60 12.58
C SER A 213 4.06 4.03 12.02
N GLY A 214 4.00 3.28 10.91
CA GLY A 214 5.21 2.76 10.27
C GLY A 214 6.07 3.84 9.62
N TYR A 215 5.44 4.86 9.01
CA TYR A 215 6.15 6.02 8.47
C TYR A 215 6.82 6.84 9.58
N LEU A 216 6.10 7.10 10.68
CA LEU A 216 6.64 7.77 11.86
C LEU A 216 7.79 6.99 12.50
N LEU A 217 7.67 5.67 12.61
CA LEU A 217 8.74 4.79 13.12
C LEU A 217 9.96 4.84 12.20
N ALA A 218 9.78 4.83 10.87
CA ALA A 218 10.88 4.98 9.92
C ALA A 218 11.62 6.30 10.11
N ASN A 219 10.90 7.42 10.13
CA ASN A 219 11.49 8.75 10.33
C ASN A 219 12.17 8.88 11.70
N PHE A 220 11.60 8.27 12.75
CA PHE A 220 12.22 8.23 14.07
C PHE A 220 13.54 7.46 14.06
N LEU A 221 13.59 6.30 13.39
CA LEU A 221 14.82 5.50 13.27
C LEU A 221 15.91 6.22 12.48
N GLU A 222 15.55 6.92 11.40
CA GLU A 222 16.52 7.71 10.64
C GLU A 222 17.12 8.85 11.46
N ARG A 223 16.37 9.42 12.42
CA ARG A 223 16.87 10.42 13.36
C ARG A 223 17.73 9.80 14.47
N GLU A 224 17.27 8.70 15.07
CA GLU A 224 17.88 8.10 16.28
C GLU A 224 19.00 7.08 16.02
N MET A 225 18.96 6.42 14.86
CA MET A 225 19.93 5.42 14.41
C MET A 225 20.20 5.59 12.90
N PRO A 226 20.66 6.76 12.40
CA PRO A 226 20.84 7.01 10.97
C PRO A 226 21.80 6.00 10.32
N LEU A 227 21.53 5.54 9.10
CA LEU A 227 22.54 4.78 8.35
C LEU A 227 23.66 5.73 7.90
N ARG A 228 24.88 5.53 8.42
CA ARG A 228 26.05 6.39 8.23
C ARG A 228 26.91 5.99 7.04
N SER A 229 26.73 4.77 6.53
CA SER A 229 27.48 4.26 5.39
C SER A 229 26.74 3.14 4.68
N ALA A 230 27.17 2.81 3.47
CA ALA A 230 26.61 1.71 2.68
C ALA A 230 26.80 0.32 3.33
N SER A 231 27.69 0.16 4.31
CA SER A 231 27.82 -1.10 5.06
C SER A 231 26.82 -1.24 6.20
N GLU A 232 26.12 -0.17 6.57
CA GLU A 232 25.05 -0.22 7.56
C GLU A 232 23.72 -0.61 6.91
N SER A 233 22.87 -1.28 7.68
CA SER A 233 21.51 -1.66 7.27
C SER A 233 20.63 -1.86 8.50
N TYR A 234 19.33 -1.68 8.31
CA TYR A 234 18.35 -2.03 9.33
C TYR A 234 17.95 -3.51 9.27
N PHE A 235 17.68 -4.08 10.44
CA PHE A 235 16.91 -5.30 10.61
C PHE A 235 15.79 -5.05 11.61
N ILE A 236 14.57 -5.49 11.30
CA ILE A 236 13.39 -5.21 12.12
C ILE A 236 12.74 -6.51 12.58
N ILE A 237 12.53 -6.65 13.89
CA ILE A 237 11.64 -7.67 14.45
C ILE A 237 10.29 -7.00 14.67
N SER A 238 9.34 -7.32 13.81
CA SER A 238 7.96 -6.88 13.92
C SER A 238 7.20 -7.76 14.92
N ALA A 239 7.10 -7.29 16.16
CA ALA A 239 6.29 -7.90 17.21
C ALA A 239 5.67 -6.78 18.06
N PRO A 240 4.31 -6.64 18.11
CA PRO A 240 3.31 -7.33 17.30
C PRO A 240 3.25 -6.82 15.85
N VAL A 241 2.44 -7.47 15.02
CA VAL A 241 2.28 -7.19 13.57
C VAL A 241 1.01 -6.36 13.31
N TRP A 242 1.11 -5.34 12.46
CA TRP A 242 -0.01 -4.55 11.92
C TRP A 242 0.41 -3.78 10.64
N CYS A 243 -0.39 -2.82 10.18
CA CYS A 243 -0.13 -2.11 8.92
C CYS A 243 1.23 -1.37 8.83
N LYS A 244 1.96 -1.16 9.94
CA LYS A 244 3.26 -0.46 9.92
C LYS A 244 4.30 -1.18 9.07
N GLU A 245 4.23 -2.51 8.97
CA GLU A 245 5.21 -3.32 8.25
C GLU A 245 5.27 -2.90 6.77
N ASP A 246 4.14 -2.57 6.16
CA ASP A 246 4.07 -2.15 4.76
C ASP A 246 4.72 -0.79 4.54
N ALA A 247 4.54 0.15 5.47
CA ALA A 247 5.25 1.42 5.46
C ALA A 247 6.76 1.25 5.70
N LEU A 248 7.16 0.45 6.70
CA LEU A 248 8.58 0.20 6.97
C LEU A 248 9.29 -0.44 5.77
N GLN A 249 8.63 -1.40 5.09
CA GLN A 249 9.17 -2.04 3.89
C GLN A 249 9.34 -1.07 2.72
N THR A 250 8.40 -0.16 2.52
CA THR A 250 8.42 0.80 1.40
C THR A 250 9.38 1.95 1.64
N VAL A 251 9.46 2.45 2.88
CA VAL A 251 10.32 3.58 3.25
C VAL A 251 11.77 3.13 3.48
N LEU A 252 11.99 2.07 4.28
CA LEU A 252 13.33 1.64 4.69
C LEU A 252 13.89 0.48 3.85
N ASN A 253 13.11 -0.04 2.88
CA ASN A 253 13.50 -1.18 2.05
C ASN A 253 13.80 -2.47 2.87
N THR A 254 13.14 -2.64 4.02
CA THR A 254 13.36 -3.75 4.96
C THR A 254 12.39 -4.93 4.73
N THR A 255 12.33 -5.48 3.52
CA THR A 255 11.41 -6.61 3.25
C THR A 255 11.90 -7.92 3.87
N PRO A 256 11.01 -8.83 4.31
CA PRO A 256 11.41 -10.15 4.80
C PRO A 256 12.22 -10.94 3.75
N GLY A 257 11.86 -10.84 2.48
CA GLY A 257 12.58 -11.50 1.37
C GLY A 257 13.99 -10.96 1.14
N LYS A 258 14.28 -9.72 1.56
CA LYS A 258 15.64 -9.14 1.57
C LYS A 258 16.36 -9.36 2.91
N SER A 259 15.80 -10.20 3.78
CA SER A 259 16.28 -10.41 5.15
C SER A 259 16.37 -9.13 5.97
N GLY A 260 15.55 -8.12 5.67
CA GLY A 260 15.49 -6.85 6.41
C GLY A 260 14.48 -6.88 7.57
N MET A 261 13.65 -7.91 7.66
CA MET A 261 12.60 -8.00 8.66
C MET A 261 12.21 -9.44 8.99
N ALA A 262 11.90 -9.68 10.26
CA ALA A 262 11.24 -10.89 10.75
C ALA A 262 9.86 -10.53 11.30
N ILE A 263 8.85 -11.30 10.89
CA ILE A 263 7.45 -11.11 11.27
C ILE A 263 7.11 -12.10 12.37
N LEU A 264 6.76 -11.61 13.56
CA LEU A 264 6.36 -12.42 14.70
C LEU A 264 4.96 -12.00 15.18
N PRO A 265 3.90 -12.62 14.62
CA PRO A 265 2.53 -12.35 15.06
C PRO A 265 2.35 -12.71 16.53
N MET A 266 1.59 -11.89 17.26
CA MET A 266 1.24 -12.14 18.65
C MET A 266 -0.27 -12.35 18.79
N ASN A 267 -0.66 -13.49 19.35
CA ASN A 267 -2.04 -13.74 19.74
C ASN A 267 -2.35 -13.06 21.10
N ALA A 268 -3.60 -13.14 21.55
CA ALA A 268 -4.04 -12.52 22.81
C ALA A 268 -3.21 -12.97 24.02
N LYS A 269 -2.98 -14.29 24.17
CA LYS A 269 -2.19 -14.87 25.27
C LYS A 269 -0.75 -14.32 25.30
N SER A 270 -0.08 -14.24 24.15
CA SER A 270 1.26 -13.66 24.06
C SER A 270 1.29 -12.17 24.40
N LYS A 271 0.22 -11.43 24.10
CA LYS A 271 0.09 -10.00 24.48
C LYS A 271 -0.14 -9.83 25.98
N GLU A 272 -0.92 -10.71 26.61
CA GLU A 272 -1.15 -10.69 28.06
C GLU A 272 0.12 -10.94 28.87
N GLN A 273 1.08 -11.67 28.29
CA GLN A 273 2.38 -11.90 28.91
C GLN A 273 3.29 -10.66 28.89
N LEU A 274 2.99 -9.61 28.12
CA LEU A 274 3.82 -8.40 28.09
C LEU A 274 3.83 -7.70 29.45
N LEU A 275 5.02 -7.23 29.85
CA LEU A 275 5.14 -6.35 31.01
C LEU A 275 4.39 -5.01 30.77
N PRO A 276 3.92 -4.32 31.82
CA PRO A 276 3.15 -3.09 31.68
C PRO A 276 3.78 -2.03 30.76
N GLU A 277 5.09 -1.83 30.86
CA GLU A 277 5.88 -0.90 30.05
C GLU A 277 6.00 -1.30 28.57
N ALA A 278 5.80 -2.59 28.26
CA ALA A 278 5.85 -3.13 26.91
C ALA A 278 4.46 -3.28 26.25
N LYS A 279 3.37 -2.86 26.91
CA LYS A 279 2.00 -3.01 26.35
C LYS A 279 1.80 -2.33 25.00
N ASN A 280 2.49 -1.21 24.77
CA ASN A 280 2.46 -0.45 23.52
C ASN A 280 3.63 -0.81 22.58
N LEU A 281 4.27 -1.97 22.75
CA LEU A 281 5.39 -2.41 21.92
C LEU A 281 5.08 -2.26 20.43
N ALA A 282 6.03 -1.69 19.68
CA ALA A 282 5.98 -1.51 18.24
C ALA A 282 7.05 -2.30 17.49
N GLY A 283 8.05 -2.83 18.18
CA GLY A 283 9.01 -3.75 17.61
C GLY A 283 10.40 -3.56 18.17
N ILE A 284 11.33 -4.32 17.62
CA ILE A 284 12.75 -4.23 17.93
C ILE A 284 13.48 -3.91 16.64
N TYR A 285 14.29 -2.87 16.66
CA TYR A 285 14.91 -2.29 15.49
C TYR A 285 16.40 -2.31 15.68
N PHE A 286 17.13 -2.88 14.73
CA PHE A 286 18.57 -3.01 14.78
C PHE A 286 19.19 -2.18 13.66
N ARG A 287 20.29 -1.48 13.94
CA ARG A 287 21.22 -0.98 12.94
C ARG A 287 22.49 -1.82 13.03
N THR A 288 22.86 -2.49 11.95
CA THR A 288 24.05 -3.34 11.90
C THR A 288 25.03 -2.82 10.87
N ASP A 289 26.29 -2.63 11.27
CA ASP A 289 27.38 -2.42 10.33
C ASP A 289 27.99 -3.77 9.93
N ARG A 290 27.83 -4.13 8.65
CA ARG A 290 28.31 -5.42 8.12
C ARG A 290 29.83 -5.55 8.11
N LYS A 291 30.60 -4.45 8.18
CA LYS A 291 32.07 -4.47 8.23
C LYS A 291 32.56 -4.77 9.63
N THR A 292 32.12 -3.99 10.62
CA THR A 292 32.55 -4.16 12.02
C THR A 292 31.79 -5.25 12.76
N LYS A 293 30.69 -5.76 12.19
CA LYS A 293 29.77 -6.73 12.81
C LYS A 293 29.10 -6.21 14.09
N LYS A 294 29.19 -4.91 14.36
CA LYS A 294 28.51 -4.29 15.51
C LYS A 294 27.06 -4.00 15.16
N SER A 295 26.18 -4.28 16.12
CA SER A 295 24.77 -3.95 16.02
C SER A 295 24.31 -3.21 17.27
N GLU A 296 23.66 -2.09 17.07
CA GLU A 296 22.87 -1.41 18.09
C GLU A 296 21.39 -1.66 17.85
N ALA A 297 20.60 -1.54 18.91
CA ALA A 297 19.19 -1.85 18.87
C ALA A 297 18.35 -0.89 19.72
N LEU A 298 17.14 -0.63 19.24
CA LEU A 298 16.06 0.02 19.97
C LEU A 298 14.87 -0.92 20.11
N VAL A 299 14.27 -0.93 21.30
CA VAL A 299 12.90 -1.42 21.49
C VAL A 299 12.02 -0.18 21.55
N LEU A 300 11.09 -0.06 20.59
CA LEU A 300 10.21 1.08 20.49
C LEU A 300 8.79 0.71 20.86
N THR A 301 8.06 1.66 21.43
CA THR A 301 6.62 1.60 21.61
C THR A 301 5.94 2.63 20.71
N PHE A 302 4.65 2.43 20.42
CA PHE A 302 3.83 3.38 19.68
C PHE A 302 2.48 3.57 20.39
N ASP A 303 2.16 4.80 20.78
CA ASP A 303 0.97 5.13 21.56
C ASP A 303 -0.14 5.73 20.69
N PHE A 304 -1.02 4.86 20.17
CA PHE A 304 -2.23 5.28 19.44
C PHE A 304 -3.21 6.06 20.33
N ALA A 305 -3.27 5.77 21.63
CA ALA A 305 -4.20 6.44 22.54
C ALA A 305 -3.79 7.90 22.77
N LYS A 306 -2.47 8.16 22.85
CA LYS A 306 -1.95 9.53 22.89
C LYS A 306 -2.28 10.31 21.63
N GLY A 307 -2.18 9.69 20.45
CA GLY A 307 -2.65 10.28 19.19
C GLY A 307 -4.13 10.64 19.22
N ALA A 308 -4.97 9.70 19.65
CA ALA A 308 -6.40 9.93 19.80
C ALA A 308 -6.71 11.09 20.78
N ALA A 309 -6.04 11.14 21.94
CA ALA A 309 -6.22 12.19 22.93
C ALA A 309 -5.79 13.57 22.43
N LEU A 310 -4.65 13.66 21.72
CA LEU A 310 -4.15 14.90 21.14
C LEU A 310 -5.05 15.43 20.01
N SER A 311 -5.67 14.52 19.24
CA SER A 311 -6.64 14.90 18.21
C SER A 311 -7.97 15.42 18.79
N GLY A 312 -8.30 15.07 20.05
CA GLY A 312 -9.57 15.40 20.70
C GLY A 312 -10.81 14.75 20.06
N LEU A 313 -10.61 13.80 19.14
CA LEU A 313 -11.68 13.13 18.39
C LEU A 313 -12.39 12.03 19.20
N ASP A 314 -11.73 11.50 20.23
CA ASP A 314 -12.25 10.48 21.13
C ASP A 314 -13.42 10.98 21.99
N LYS A 315 -13.48 12.29 22.25
CA LYS A 315 -14.53 12.95 23.03
C LYS A 315 -15.73 13.39 22.19
N GLN A 316 -15.65 13.23 20.87
CA GLN A 316 -16.70 13.66 19.95
C GLN A 316 -17.64 12.48 19.62
N ASN A 317 -18.94 12.78 19.49
CA ASN A 317 -19.91 11.82 18.99
C ASN A 317 -19.87 11.81 17.45
N LEU A 318 -19.00 10.97 16.89
CA LEU A 318 -18.76 10.87 15.44
C LEU A 318 -19.16 9.49 14.92
N PHE A 319 -19.49 9.40 13.64
CA PHE A 319 -19.59 8.10 12.99
C PHE A 319 -18.21 7.42 12.92
N GLU A 320 -18.18 6.09 12.86
CA GLU A 320 -16.93 5.32 12.81
C GLU A 320 -16.05 5.70 11.61
N TRP A 321 -16.65 5.92 10.43
CA TRP A 321 -15.90 6.37 9.25
C TRP A 321 -15.36 7.80 9.46
N GLU A 322 -16.13 8.68 10.10
CA GLU A 322 -15.79 10.07 10.31
C GLU A 322 -14.60 10.19 11.25
N LYS A 323 -14.63 9.45 12.36
CA LYS A 323 -13.53 9.34 13.30
C LYS A 323 -12.26 8.89 12.58
N LYS A 324 -12.32 7.82 11.78
CA LYS A 324 -11.15 7.31 11.06
C LYS A 324 -10.58 8.31 10.06
N VAL A 325 -11.42 8.96 9.25
CA VAL A 325 -10.95 9.96 8.26
C VAL A 325 -10.35 11.18 8.97
N LYS A 326 -10.99 11.69 10.02
CA LYS A 326 -10.44 12.81 10.81
C LYS A 326 -9.11 12.44 11.48
N THR A 327 -8.99 11.23 12.05
CA THR A 327 -7.73 10.77 12.66
C THR A 327 -6.59 10.76 11.66
N VAL A 328 -6.78 10.13 10.50
CA VAL A 328 -5.67 10.03 9.52
C VAL A 328 -5.30 11.40 8.93
N LEU A 329 -6.25 12.30 8.72
CA LEU A 329 -5.95 13.66 8.26
C LEU A 329 -5.26 14.53 9.31
N TRP A 330 -5.55 14.30 10.60
CA TRP A 330 -4.84 14.94 11.70
C TRP A 330 -3.42 14.37 11.87
N GLU A 331 -3.25 13.06 11.73
CA GLU A 331 -1.93 12.41 11.74
C GLU A 331 -1.06 12.89 10.58
N LEU A 332 -1.66 13.11 9.40
CA LEU A 332 -0.98 13.68 8.24
C LEU A 332 -0.38 15.07 8.55
N ASP A 333 -1.04 15.89 9.37
CA ASP A 333 -0.54 17.20 9.82
C ASP A 333 0.58 17.10 10.86
N ASN A 334 0.90 15.89 11.35
CA ASN A 334 1.85 15.66 12.43
C ASN A 334 2.90 14.58 12.06
N LEU A 335 3.10 14.31 10.75
CA LEU A 335 4.12 13.36 10.28
C LEU A 335 5.56 13.77 10.65
N ASP A 336 5.79 15.03 10.99
CA ASP A 336 7.08 15.59 11.37
C ASP A 336 7.45 15.40 12.86
N LYS A 337 6.49 14.94 13.68
CA LYS A 337 6.57 14.83 15.15
C LYS A 337 6.43 13.40 15.69
N PRO A 338 7.29 12.45 15.27
CA PRO A 338 7.21 11.05 15.72
C PRO A 338 7.31 10.89 17.26
N GLU A 339 8.02 11.77 17.95
CA GLU A 339 8.17 11.81 19.41
C GLU A 339 6.85 12.02 20.18
N LEU A 340 5.79 12.47 19.50
CA LEU A 340 4.46 12.49 20.10
C LEU A 340 3.94 11.07 20.37
N PHE A 341 4.32 10.10 19.56
CA PHE A 341 3.74 8.75 19.58
C PHE A 341 4.73 7.68 20.04
N ILE A 342 6.03 7.91 19.82
CA ILE A 342 7.06 6.89 20.00
C ILE A 342 7.85 7.14 21.27
N THR A 343 8.06 6.07 22.05
CA THR A 343 8.96 6.05 23.20
C THR A 343 10.03 4.98 23.00
N VAL A 344 11.28 5.30 23.35
CA VAL A 344 12.35 4.30 23.45
C VAL A 344 12.19 3.55 24.77
N LEU A 345 11.74 2.31 24.71
CA LEU A 345 11.61 1.45 25.87
C LEU A 345 12.98 0.94 26.34
N LYS A 346 13.86 0.61 25.38
CA LYS A 346 15.20 0.09 25.66
C LYS A 346 16.15 0.43 24.51
N ARG A 347 17.40 0.76 24.84
CA ARG A 347 18.54 0.85 23.91
C ARG A 347 19.61 -0.12 24.36
N PHE A 348 20.20 -0.87 23.45
CA PHE A 348 21.27 -1.83 23.77
C PHE A 348 22.15 -2.12 22.55
N GLU A 349 23.32 -2.69 22.80
CA GLU A 349 24.21 -3.23 21.76
C GLU A 349 24.24 -4.76 21.85
N LEU A 350 24.41 -5.42 20.71
CA LEU A 350 24.60 -6.87 20.67
C LEU A 350 26.00 -7.25 21.16
N GLN A 351 26.07 -8.38 21.86
CA GLN A 351 27.34 -8.93 22.33
C GLN A 351 28.18 -9.43 21.13
N GLU A 352 29.48 -9.61 21.35
CA GLU A 352 30.36 -10.17 20.32
C GLU A 352 29.85 -11.55 19.87
N GLY A 353 29.72 -11.73 18.55
CA GLY A 353 29.19 -12.95 17.94
C GLY A 353 27.66 -13.02 17.84
N GLU A 354 26.90 -12.13 18.51
CA GLU A 354 25.46 -12.04 18.32
C GLU A 354 25.09 -11.27 17.05
N THR A 355 23.98 -11.66 16.43
CA THR A 355 23.39 -10.95 15.29
C THR A 355 21.91 -10.71 15.53
N PRO A 356 21.25 -9.80 14.80
CA PRO A 356 19.80 -9.65 14.91
C PRO A 356 19.05 -10.96 14.65
N MET A 357 19.59 -11.84 13.79
CA MET A 357 19.01 -13.16 13.52
C MET A 357 19.04 -14.10 14.73
N SER A 358 19.93 -13.87 15.71
CA SER A 358 19.98 -14.64 16.96
C SER A 358 18.72 -14.46 17.83
N TYR A 359 17.89 -13.46 17.54
CA TYR A 359 16.64 -13.18 18.25
C TYR A 359 15.40 -13.82 17.61
N VAL A 360 15.53 -14.40 16.42
CA VAL A 360 14.41 -14.92 15.63
C VAL A 360 14.65 -16.35 15.11
N GLN A 361 15.57 -17.08 15.74
CA GLN A 361 15.74 -18.51 15.47
C GLN A 361 14.53 -19.31 15.97
N PRO A 362 14.24 -20.48 15.37
CA PRO A 362 13.21 -21.38 15.88
C PRO A 362 13.40 -21.65 17.39
N GLY A 363 12.32 -21.47 18.16
CA GLY A 363 12.33 -21.64 19.63
C GLY A 363 12.82 -20.43 20.43
N VAL A 364 13.29 -19.35 19.78
CA VAL A 364 13.69 -18.12 20.48
C VAL A 364 12.51 -17.15 20.57
N ASN A 365 12.17 -16.76 21.80
CA ASN A 365 11.27 -15.64 22.04
C ASN A 365 12.09 -14.36 22.29
N PRO A 366 12.14 -13.40 21.34
CA PRO A 366 12.93 -12.18 21.51
C PRO A 366 12.47 -11.32 22.69
N LEU A 367 11.17 -11.34 23.01
CA LEU A 367 10.61 -10.55 24.10
C LEU A 367 11.03 -11.14 25.46
N ALA A 368 11.02 -12.46 25.60
CA ALA A 368 11.55 -13.15 26.79
C ALA A 368 13.05 -12.90 26.96
N LYS A 369 13.84 -13.00 25.87
CA LYS A 369 15.27 -12.70 25.89
C LYS A 369 15.58 -11.26 26.33
N LEU A 370 14.69 -10.32 26.00
CA LEU A 370 14.83 -8.92 26.38
C LEU A 370 14.25 -8.59 27.76
N GLY A 371 13.59 -9.55 28.42
CA GLY A 371 12.93 -9.38 29.71
C GLY A 371 11.66 -8.54 29.63
N LEU A 372 10.92 -8.60 28.51
CA LEU A 372 9.73 -7.81 28.23
C LEU A 372 8.42 -8.58 28.44
N VAL A 373 8.50 -9.82 28.91
CA VAL A 373 7.35 -10.64 29.29
C VAL A 373 7.50 -11.13 30.72
N VAL A 374 6.37 -11.46 31.35
CA VAL A 374 6.31 -12.11 32.66
C VAL A 374 7.14 -13.40 32.61
N LYS A 375 8.01 -13.61 33.60
CA LYS A 375 8.76 -14.85 33.75
C LYS A 375 7.79 -15.99 34.04
N GLU A 376 7.91 -17.09 33.30
CA GLU A 376 7.17 -18.32 33.57
C GLU A 376 7.53 -18.92 34.94
#